data_AF-A0A945V023-F1
#
_entry.id   AF-A0A945V023-F1
#
_cell.length_a   1.000
_cell.length_b   1.000
_cell.length_c   1.000
_cell.angle_alpha   90.00
_cell.angle_beta   90.00
_cell.angle_gamma   90.00
#
_symmetry.space_group_name_H-M   'P 1'
#
loop_
_entity.id
_entity.type
_entity.pdbx_description
1 polymer ?
#
loop_
_entity_poly.entity_id
_entity_poly.type
_entity_poly.pdbx_seq_one_letter_code
_entity_poly.pdbx_strand_id
1 'polypeptide(L)'
;MSANLKEKPILRYDPKTFGYSVISDAPEVDETHKPGEVYFSEDVMKTEIEEIFMKEWLLVGRVEEVEKSGDYFTHQVADEPVVVARDKAGNIQAFANVCRHRGVKVAWGEGNTKYFSCPYHGWVYGTNGDLVDAQYLDKSKSFDKKNCSLPKIRTEMWEGFIFINFNDDAQPLMHSLEAWDFPKTYEPYQMGRLRLANKFAMEIPSNWKFLNENLTDIYHIAVLHAATFGPAQPLEGYRYQTFDGGYHGRFTGGTLVPEGKSLFGPIPWLPEELHSGGFSSHLPPNVAWFPRFDYVSIGTNWPISADKSVSITYQLFPEDHFSQPDFKEKA
;
A
#
# COMPACT_ATOMS: atom_id res chain seq x y z
N MET A 1 -30.16 16.68 -2.88
CA MET A 1 -29.81 17.96 -3.53
C MET A 1 -28.73 17.66 -4.55
N SER A 2 -29.02 17.95 -5.81
CA SER A 2 -28.13 17.76 -6.97
C SER A 2 -26.85 18.58 -6.78
N ALA A 3 -25.73 17.91 -6.53
CA ALA A 3 -24.42 18.55 -6.60
C ALA A 3 -24.04 18.63 -8.08
N ASN A 4 -24.07 19.86 -8.59
CA ASN A 4 -23.52 20.27 -9.87
C ASN A 4 -22.17 19.59 -10.15
N LEU A 5 -22.14 18.68 -11.11
CA LEU A 5 -20.93 18.26 -11.83
C LEU A 5 -20.45 19.44 -12.69
N LYS A 6 -19.94 20.50 -12.06
CA LYS A 6 -19.28 21.60 -12.76
C LYS A 6 -17.81 21.25 -12.90
N GLU A 7 -17.43 21.02 -14.15
CA GLU A 7 -16.07 21.08 -14.72
C GLU A 7 -14.95 20.55 -13.82
N LYS A 8 -14.72 19.24 -13.88
CA LYS A 8 -13.50 18.61 -13.37
C LYS A 8 -12.27 19.21 -14.08
N PRO A 9 -11.13 19.36 -13.39
CA PRO A 9 -9.94 19.97 -13.95
C PRO A 9 -9.50 19.24 -15.22
N ILE A 10 -9.12 20.00 -16.25
CA ILE A 10 -8.48 19.49 -17.46
C ILE A 10 -7.21 18.75 -17.03
N LEU A 11 -7.22 17.43 -17.17
CA LEU A 11 -6.05 16.58 -17.04
C LEU A 11 -4.95 17.11 -17.96
N ARG A 12 -3.85 17.59 -17.37
CA ARG A 12 -2.61 17.88 -18.08
C ARG A 12 -1.73 16.63 -18.19
N TYR A 13 -2.33 15.45 -18.29
CA TYR A 13 -1.60 14.27 -18.71
C TYR A 13 -1.50 14.33 -20.23
N ASP A 14 -0.33 14.74 -20.73
CA ASP A 14 0.01 14.58 -22.13
C ASP A 14 1.02 13.42 -22.23
N PRO A 15 0.64 12.26 -22.81
CA PRO A 15 1.54 11.13 -22.97
C PRO A 15 2.81 11.46 -23.76
N LYS A 16 2.82 12.56 -24.52
CA LYS A 16 4.00 13.06 -25.24
C LYS A 16 5.00 13.81 -24.34
N THR A 17 4.57 14.26 -23.16
CA THR A 17 5.40 15.06 -22.23
C THR A 17 5.62 14.39 -20.88
N PHE A 18 4.97 13.26 -20.61
CA PHE A 18 5.18 12.50 -19.39
C PHE A 18 6.58 11.89 -19.36
N GLY A 19 7.45 12.41 -18.49
CA GLY A 19 8.78 11.86 -18.26
C GLY A 19 9.69 11.82 -19.49
N TYR A 20 10.79 11.07 -19.38
CA TYR A 20 11.73 10.79 -20.46
C TYR A 20 11.52 9.39 -21.04
N SER A 21 11.79 9.19 -22.34
CA SER A 21 11.86 7.84 -22.92
C SER A 21 13.11 7.11 -22.45
N VAL A 22 12.98 5.85 -22.05
CA VAL A 22 14.13 5.00 -21.68
C VAL A 22 15.07 4.69 -22.86
N ILE A 23 14.60 4.85 -24.10
CA ILE A 23 15.37 4.52 -25.31
C ILE A 23 16.11 5.73 -25.86
N SER A 24 15.44 6.89 -25.91
CA SER A 24 15.97 8.05 -26.64
C SER A 24 16.36 9.23 -25.76
N ASP A 25 15.79 9.35 -24.56
CA ASP A 25 15.83 10.59 -23.77
C ASP A 25 16.32 10.37 -22.32
N ALA A 26 16.81 9.16 -22.00
CA ALA A 26 17.22 8.82 -20.65
C ALA A 26 18.39 9.72 -20.18
N PRO A 27 18.33 10.25 -18.96
CA PRO A 27 19.42 11.08 -18.43
C PRO A 27 20.69 10.24 -18.30
N GLU A 28 21.84 10.86 -18.54
CA GLU A 28 23.11 10.25 -18.17
C GLU A 28 23.16 10.13 -16.64
N VAL A 29 23.45 8.92 -16.17
CA VAL A 29 23.60 8.62 -14.75
C VAL A 29 25.07 8.30 -14.50
N ASP A 30 25.76 9.17 -13.77
CA ASP A 30 27.13 8.95 -13.29
C ASP A 30 27.11 8.39 -11.85
N GLU A 31 26.23 7.41 -11.63
CA GLU A 31 26.11 6.69 -10.37
C GLU A 31 26.32 5.20 -10.60
N THR A 32 27.08 4.57 -9.72
CA THR A 32 27.22 3.11 -9.69
C THR A 32 26.22 2.51 -8.72
N HIS A 33 25.85 1.24 -8.95
CA HIS A 33 25.13 0.44 -7.97
C HIS A 33 25.78 0.55 -6.60
N LYS A 34 24.96 0.59 -5.55
CA LYS A 34 25.44 0.55 -4.17
C LYS A 34 26.18 -0.77 -3.93
N PRO A 35 27.18 -0.80 -3.01
CA PRO A 35 27.82 -2.04 -2.62
C PRO A 35 26.78 -3.08 -2.15
N GLY A 36 27.01 -4.36 -2.48
CA GLY A 36 26.05 -5.42 -2.19
C GLY A 36 25.71 -5.60 -0.70
N GLU A 37 26.52 -5.04 0.21
CA GLU A 37 26.28 -4.98 1.65
C GLU A 37 24.90 -4.44 2.02
N VAL A 38 24.36 -3.50 1.22
CA VAL A 38 23.02 -2.94 1.45
C VAL A 38 21.91 -4.00 1.42
N TYR A 39 22.15 -5.15 0.81
CA TYR A 39 21.15 -6.21 0.66
C TYR A 39 21.28 -7.33 1.69
N PHE A 40 22.38 -7.45 2.43
CA PHE A 40 22.60 -8.58 3.35
C PHE A 40 23.06 -8.18 4.75
N SER A 41 23.44 -6.91 4.97
CA SER A 41 23.86 -6.45 6.29
C SER A 41 22.67 -6.22 7.22
N GLU A 42 22.65 -6.92 8.35
CA GLU A 42 21.67 -6.73 9.42
C GLU A 42 21.75 -5.32 10.05
N ASP A 43 22.95 -4.74 10.14
CA ASP A 43 23.13 -3.38 10.65
C ASP A 43 22.52 -2.33 9.70
N VAL A 44 22.66 -2.56 8.39
CA VAL A 44 22.01 -1.71 7.37
C VAL A 44 20.50 -1.87 7.47
N MET A 45 19.98 -3.09 7.54
CA MET A 45 18.54 -3.32 7.66
C MET A 45 17.95 -2.67 8.92
N LYS A 46 18.64 -2.77 10.06
CA LYS A 46 18.23 -2.09 11.30
C LYS A 46 18.15 -0.57 11.10
N THR A 47 19.17 0.01 10.46
CA THR A 47 19.17 1.44 10.12
C THR A 47 18.01 1.80 9.19
N GLU A 48 17.73 0.98 8.17
CA GLU A 48 16.59 1.17 7.27
C GLU A 48 15.25 1.11 8.02
N ILE A 49 15.09 0.19 8.97
CA ILE A 49 13.89 0.14 9.81
C ILE A 49 13.75 1.44 10.60
N GLU A 50 14.79 1.85 11.33
CA GLU A 50 14.78 3.02 12.21
C GLU A 50 14.61 4.34 11.46
N GLU A 51 15.26 4.50 10.32
CA GLU A 51 15.32 5.76 9.58
C GLU A 51 14.26 5.87 8.49
N ILE A 52 13.74 4.75 7.98
CA ILE A 52 12.75 4.75 6.89
C ILE A 52 11.41 4.25 7.40
N PHE A 53 11.29 2.99 7.82
CA PHE A 53 9.98 2.40 8.15
C PHE A 53 9.34 3.03 9.41
N MET A 54 10.14 3.50 10.35
CA MET A 54 9.63 4.16 11.56
C MET A 54 9.34 5.66 11.38
N LYS A 55 9.67 6.25 10.22
CA LYS A 55 9.55 7.70 9.99
C LYS A 55 8.66 8.07 8.79
N GLU A 56 8.51 7.16 7.84
CA GLU A 56 7.73 7.39 6.61
C GLU A 56 6.30 6.86 6.70
N TRP A 57 5.44 7.34 5.79
CA TRP A 57 4.08 6.82 5.63
C TRP A 57 4.10 5.44 4.96
N LEU A 58 3.50 4.46 5.61
CA LEU A 58 3.46 3.07 5.17
C LEU A 58 2.04 2.65 4.81
N LEU A 59 1.82 2.19 3.57
CA LEU A 59 0.53 1.60 3.18
C LEU A 59 0.40 0.23 3.85
N VAL A 60 -0.60 0.03 4.70
CA VAL A 60 -0.82 -1.23 5.45
C VAL A 60 -2.06 -2.00 5.03
N GLY A 61 -2.97 -1.39 4.27
CA GLY A 61 -4.16 -2.09 3.80
C GLY A 61 -5.19 -1.21 3.11
N ARG A 62 -6.36 -1.79 2.93
CA ARG A 62 -7.55 -1.24 2.28
C ARG A 62 -8.69 -1.09 3.27
N VAL A 63 -9.54 -0.10 3.07
CA VAL A 63 -10.72 0.15 3.93
C VAL A 63 -11.72 -1.02 3.91
N GLU A 64 -11.73 -1.83 2.86
CA GLU A 64 -12.56 -3.04 2.73
C GLU A 64 -12.14 -4.14 3.71
N GLU A 65 -10.89 -4.13 4.20
CA GLU A 65 -10.42 -5.06 5.24
C GLU A 65 -10.99 -4.73 6.63
N VAL A 66 -11.54 -3.52 6.78
CA VAL A 66 -12.23 -3.05 7.98
C VAL A 66 -13.55 -2.38 7.62
N GLU A 67 -14.40 -3.06 6.84
CA GLU A 67 -15.63 -2.45 6.30
C GLU A 67 -16.65 -2.08 7.40
N LYS A 68 -16.85 -2.97 8.38
CA LYS A 68 -17.88 -2.85 9.42
C LYS A 68 -17.27 -2.39 10.73
N SER A 69 -18.06 -1.72 11.57
CA SER A 69 -17.63 -1.40 12.94
C SER A 69 -17.25 -2.66 13.71
N GLY A 70 -16.08 -2.61 14.35
CA GLY A 70 -15.49 -3.74 15.05
C GLY A 70 -14.55 -4.59 14.19
N ASP A 71 -14.56 -4.43 12.86
CA ASP A 71 -13.60 -5.12 12.00
C ASP A 71 -12.19 -4.63 12.31
N TYR A 72 -11.25 -5.57 12.29
CA TYR A 72 -9.83 -5.31 12.50
C TYR A 72 -8.97 -6.28 11.71
N PHE A 73 -7.74 -5.86 11.45
CA PHE A 73 -6.64 -6.75 11.06
C PHE A 73 -5.37 -6.37 11.82
N THR A 74 -4.47 -7.33 11.95
CA THR A 74 -3.13 -7.12 12.51
C THR A 74 -2.08 -7.14 11.43
N HIS A 75 -1.05 -6.32 11.61
CA HIS A 75 0.10 -6.25 10.73
C HIS A 75 1.38 -6.23 11.57
N GLN A 76 2.51 -6.66 11.00
CA GLN A 76 3.80 -6.65 11.67
C GLN A 76 4.74 -5.76 10.86
N VAL A 77 5.21 -4.66 11.44
CA VAL A 77 6.18 -3.76 10.79
C VAL A 77 7.51 -3.92 11.51
N ALA A 78 8.45 -4.65 10.91
CA ALA A 78 9.66 -5.09 11.60
C ALA A 78 9.30 -5.73 12.95
N ASP A 79 9.78 -5.20 14.07
CA ASP A 79 9.47 -5.70 15.42
C ASP A 79 8.20 -5.10 16.04
N GLU A 80 7.53 -4.16 15.37
CA GLU A 80 6.35 -3.45 15.88
C GLU A 80 5.03 -4.14 15.46
N PRO A 81 4.30 -4.78 16.38
CA PRO A 81 3.00 -5.35 16.06
C PRO A 81 1.93 -4.26 16.04
N VAL A 82 1.15 -4.21 14.97
CA VAL A 82 0.10 -3.21 14.75
C VAL A 82 -1.27 -3.89 14.70
N VAL A 83 -2.29 -3.20 15.22
CA VAL A 83 -3.70 -3.52 14.97
C VAL A 83 -4.37 -2.31 14.34
N VAL A 84 -5.03 -2.52 13.20
CA VAL A 84 -5.86 -1.53 12.53
C VAL A 84 -7.31 -1.94 12.74
N ALA A 85 -8.16 -1.03 13.19
CA ALA A 85 -9.55 -1.33 13.48
C ALA A 85 -10.49 -0.20 13.07
N ARG A 86 -11.72 -0.56 12.69
CA ARG A 86 -12.84 0.39 12.62
C ARG A 86 -13.59 0.42 13.95
N ASP A 87 -13.67 1.59 14.56
CA ASP A 87 -14.41 1.76 15.82
C ASP A 87 -15.94 1.81 15.60
N LYS A 88 -16.69 1.93 16.71
CA LYS A 88 -18.16 2.05 16.67
C LYS A 88 -18.65 3.40 16.14
N ALA A 89 -17.78 4.42 16.14
CA ALA A 89 -18.07 5.72 15.54
C ALA A 89 -17.77 5.75 14.02
N GLY A 90 -17.15 4.69 13.50
CA GLY A 90 -16.80 4.53 12.09
C GLY A 90 -15.38 4.96 11.73
N ASN A 91 -14.58 5.41 12.71
CA ASN A 91 -13.19 5.84 12.48
C ASN A 91 -12.29 4.62 12.27
N ILE A 92 -11.39 4.69 11.30
CA ILE A 92 -10.31 3.71 11.11
C ILE A 92 -9.07 4.24 11.81
N GLN A 93 -8.50 3.45 12.71
CA GLN A 93 -7.31 3.83 13.48
C GLN A 93 -6.37 2.65 13.65
N ALA A 94 -5.07 2.94 13.73
CA ALA A 94 -4.03 1.99 14.06
C ALA A 94 -3.47 2.22 15.47
N PHE A 95 -3.08 1.13 16.12
CA PHE A 95 -2.48 1.13 17.44
C PHE A 95 -1.34 0.12 17.49
N ALA A 96 -0.36 0.37 18.36
CA ALA A 96 0.58 -0.66 18.76
C ALA A 96 -0.23 -1.78 19.46
N ASN A 97 -0.18 -2.99 18.91
CA ASN A 97 -0.87 -4.18 19.40
C ASN A 97 -0.11 -4.78 20.59
N VAL A 98 0.03 -3.97 21.63
CA VAL A 98 0.86 -4.23 22.81
C VAL A 98 0.10 -3.77 24.05
N CYS A 99 -0.32 -4.72 24.87
CA CYS A 99 -1.03 -4.44 26.12
C CYS A 99 -0.15 -3.59 27.06
N ARG A 100 -0.68 -2.47 27.54
CA ARG A 100 0.01 -1.53 28.44
C ARG A 100 0.35 -2.10 29.82
N HIS A 101 -0.13 -3.29 30.16
CA HIS A 101 0.24 -3.97 31.40
C HIS A 101 1.63 -4.63 31.32
N ARG A 102 1.82 -5.59 30.40
CA ARG A 102 3.06 -6.39 30.29
C ARG A 102 3.47 -6.72 28.86
N GLY A 103 3.00 -5.93 27.90
CA GLY A 103 3.52 -5.98 26.53
C GLY A 103 3.00 -7.13 25.65
N VAL A 104 2.00 -7.90 26.09
CA VAL A 104 1.44 -8.99 25.28
C VAL A 104 0.49 -8.46 24.20
N LYS A 105 0.46 -9.12 23.03
CA LYS A 105 -0.51 -8.80 21.97
C LYS A 105 -1.95 -9.01 22.45
N VAL A 106 -2.88 -8.20 21.94
CA VAL A 106 -4.32 -8.22 22.30
C VAL A 106 -5.22 -8.62 21.14
N ALA A 107 -4.68 -8.69 19.92
CA ALA A 107 -5.36 -9.08 18.70
C ALA A 107 -4.43 -9.95 17.82
N TRP A 108 -5.01 -10.82 16.99
CA TRP A 108 -4.29 -11.69 16.04
C TRP A 108 -5.10 -11.85 14.76
N GLY A 109 -4.40 -11.85 13.62
CA GLY A 109 -5.03 -12.07 12.32
C GLY A 109 -6.02 -10.96 11.98
N GLU A 110 -7.21 -11.36 11.56
CA GLU A 110 -8.30 -10.47 11.20
C GLU A 110 -9.61 -10.96 11.84
N GLY A 111 -10.58 -10.06 12.02
CA GLY A 111 -11.89 -10.44 12.53
C GLY A 111 -12.77 -9.26 12.89
N ASN A 112 -13.87 -9.53 13.58
CA ASN A 112 -14.78 -8.52 14.10
C ASN A 112 -14.94 -8.68 15.62
N THR A 113 -14.73 -7.60 16.38
CA THR A 113 -14.92 -7.60 17.83
C THR A 113 -15.45 -6.28 18.37
N LYS A 114 -16.10 -6.33 19.54
CA LYS A 114 -16.47 -5.14 20.31
C LYS A 114 -15.31 -4.61 21.16
N TYR A 115 -14.38 -5.49 21.55
CA TYR A 115 -13.26 -5.19 22.45
C TYR A 115 -12.07 -6.11 22.15
N PHE A 116 -10.86 -5.60 22.37
CA PHE A 116 -9.64 -6.41 22.44
C PHE A 116 -9.41 -6.84 23.88
N SER A 117 -9.34 -8.15 24.12
CA SER A 117 -9.11 -8.69 25.46
C SER A 117 -7.69 -9.25 25.56
N CYS A 118 -6.89 -8.69 26.46
CA CYS A 118 -5.55 -9.17 26.75
C CYS A 118 -5.62 -10.59 27.31
N PRO A 119 -4.94 -11.57 26.68
CA PRO A 119 -5.03 -12.98 27.05
C PRO A 119 -4.34 -13.28 28.38
N TYR A 120 -3.51 -12.36 28.87
CA TYR A 120 -2.68 -12.60 30.04
C TYR A 120 -3.42 -12.28 31.36
N HIS A 121 -4.02 -11.10 31.47
CA HIS A 121 -4.66 -10.64 32.71
C HIS A 121 -6.04 -9.99 32.47
N GLY A 122 -6.62 -10.16 31.29
CA GLY A 122 -7.98 -9.69 31.00
C GLY A 122 -8.15 -8.17 30.99
N TRP A 123 -7.10 -7.39 30.71
CA TRP A 123 -7.27 -5.98 30.37
C TRP A 123 -8.04 -5.86 29.06
N VAL A 124 -9.07 -5.03 29.05
CA VAL A 124 -10.02 -4.90 27.95
C VAL A 124 -9.88 -3.52 27.33
N TYR A 125 -9.62 -3.48 26.03
CA TYR A 125 -9.52 -2.26 25.25
C TYR A 125 -10.70 -2.14 24.28
N GLY A 126 -11.18 -0.93 24.06
CA GLY A 126 -12.10 -0.63 22.97
C GLY A 126 -11.42 -0.77 21.61
N THR A 127 -12.20 -0.86 20.54
CA THR A 127 -11.65 -0.82 19.16
C THR A 127 -11.11 0.56 18.78
N ASN A 128 -11.34 1.58 19.61
CA ASN A 128 -10.70 2.89 19.56
C ASN A 128 -9.39 2.97 20.38
N GLY A 129 -8.92 1.84 20.94
CA GLY A 129 -7.68 1.75 21.71
C GLY A 129 -7.80 2.10 23.20
N ASP A 130 -8.92 2.67 23.64
CA ASP A 130 -9.08 3.08 25.03
C ASP A 130 -9.15 1.89 25.98
N LEU A 131 -8.49 1.99 27.14
CA LEU A 131 -8.64 1.01 28.19
C LEU A 131 -10.04 1.11 28.82
N VAL A 132 -10.87 0.10 28.55
CA VAL A 132 -12.24 -0.01 29.06
C VAL A 132 -12.22 -0.62 30.46
N ASP A 133 -11.50 -1.73 30.62
CA ASP A 133 -11.44 -2.43 31.90
C ASP A 133 -10.06 -2.99 32.23
N ALA A 134 -9.73 -2.96 33.51
CA ALA A 134 -8.55 -3.56 34.08
C ALA A 134 -8.92 -4.12 35.45
N GLN A 135 -9.12 -5.43 35.50
CA GLN A 135 -9.67 -6.11 36.67
C GLN A 135 -8.90 -5.75 37.95
N TYR A 136 -9.65 -5.43 39.02
CA TYR A 136 -9.16 -5.10 40.36
C TYR A 136 -8.34 -3.81 40.50
N LEU A 137 -8.04 -3.09 39.40
CA LEU A 137 -7.31 -1.82 39.43
C LEU A 137 -8.23 -0.60 39.56
N ASP A 138 -9.53 -0.78 39.37
CA ASP A 138 -10.58 0.23 39.60
C ASP A 138 -10.59 0.81 41.03
N LYS A 139 -10.10 0.03 42.01
CA LYS A 139 -9.99 0.45 43.41
C LYS A 139 -8.67 1.16 43.75
N SER A 140 -7.71 1.17 42.83
CA SER A 140 -6.42 1.82 43.04
C SER A 140 -6.53 3.32 42.80
N LYS A 141 -6.22 4.13 43.83
CA LYS A 141 -6.25 5.60 43.72
C LYS A 141 -5.17 6.18 42.80
N SER A 142 -4.13 5.42 42.50
CA SER A 142 -3.02 5.84 41.63
C SER A 142 -3.14 5.34 40.20
N PHE A 143 -4.24 4.64 39.86
CA PHE A 143 -4.45 4.09 38.53
C PHE A 143 -5.41 4.96 37.72
N ASP A 144 -4.89 5.56 36.64
CA ASP A 144 -5.71 6.25 35.66
C ASP A 144 -5.77 5.45 34.35
N LYS A 145 -6.96 4.96 34.02
CA LYS A 145 -7.22 4.21 32.78
C LYS A 145 -6.81 5.00 31.54
N LYS A 146 -6.95 6.33 31.57
CA LYS A 146 -6.64 7.20 30.42
C LYS A 146 -5.17 7.16 30.01
N ASN A 147 -4.27 6.90 30.96
CA ASN A 147 -2.83 6.79 30.68
C ASN A 147 -2.43 5.41 30.14
N CYS A 148 -3.39 4.50 30.06
CA CYS A 148 -3.19 3.08 29.75
C CYS A 148 -3.91 2.64 28.46
N SER A 149 -4.36 3.57 27.62
CA SER A 149 -4.83 3.24 26.26
C SER A 149 -3.72 2.62 25.42
N LEU A 150 -4.08 1.81 24.42
CA LEU A 150 -3.13 1.33 23.43
C LEU A 150 -2.43 2.52 22.78
N PRO A 151 -1.10 2.48 22.60
CA PRO A 151 -0.38 3.57 21.93
C PRO A 151 -0.95 3.75 20.53
N LYS A 152 -1.40 4.96 20.22
CA LYS A 152 -1.95 5.29 18.91
C LYS A 152 -0.80 5.47 17.92
N ILE A 153 -0.97 4.93 16.72
CA ILE A 153 -0.08 5.15 15.59
C ILE A 153 -0.80 6.13 14.66
N ARG A 154 -0.08 7.10 14.07
CA ARG A 154 -0.72 8.01 13.12
C ARG A 154 -1.35 7.20 12.00
N THR A 155 -2.58 7.53 11.64
CA THR A 155 -3.35 6.81 10.62
C THR A 155 -4.04 7.84 9.75
N GLU A 156 -3.78 7.77 8.45
CA GLU A 156 -4.40 8.62 7.44
C GLU A 156 -4.83 7.75 6.25
N MET A 157 -5.77 8.27 5.47
CA MET A 157 -6.38 7.53 4.37
C MET A 157 -6.30 8.36 3.10
N TRP A 158 -6.04 7.68 1.98
CA TRP A 158 -6.12 8.28 0.66
C TRP A 158 -6.79 7.30 -0.29
N GLU A 159 -7.87 7.70 -0.96
CA GLU A 159 -8.57 6.88 -1.97
C GLU A 159 -8.89 5.41 -1.54
N GLY A 160 -9.19 5.20 -0.26
CA GLY A 160 -9.51 3.88 0.31
C GLY A 160 -8.28 3.04 0.73
N PHE A 161 -7.08 3.58 0.65
CA PHE A 161 -5.87 2.99 1.24
C PHE A 161 -5.65 3.52 2.65
N ILE A 162 -5.19 2.65 3.53
CA ILE A 162 -4.88 2.94 4.92
C ILE A 162 -3.37 3.06 5.04
N PHE A 163 -2.90 4.22 5.46
CA PHE A 163 -1.50 4.49 5.74
C PHE A 163 -1.28 4.68 7.25
N ILE A 164 -0.14 4.24 7.73
CA ILE A 164 0.32 4.50 9.10
C ILE A 164 1.68 5.19 9.11
N ASN A 165 1.99 5.89 10.20
CA ASN A 165 3.32 6.42 10.46
C ASN A 165 3.61 6.38 11.97
N PHE A 166 4.79 5.89 12.35
CA PHE A 166 5.22 5.78 13.74
C PHE A 166 5.79 7.08 14.31
N ASN A 167 6.15 8.03 13.45
CA ASN A 167 6.60 9.37 13.84
C ASN A 167 5.40 10.28 14.12
N ASP A 168 5.18 10.64 15.38
CA ASP A 168 4.10 11.55 15.80
C ASP A 168 4.18 12.94 15.16
N ASP A 169 5.40 13.38 14.82
CA ASP A 169 5.70 14.67 14.18
C ASP A 169 5.69 14.62 12.65
N ALA A 170 5.28 13.49 12.05
CA ALA A 170 5.19 13.37 10.60
C ALA A 170 4.26 14.42 9.99
N GLN A 171 4.67 14.95 8.82
CA GLN A 171 3.79 15.76 8.00
C GLN A 171 2.55 14.96 7.57
N PRO A 172 1.41 15.61 7.29
CA PRO A 172 0.22 14.92 6.79
C PRO A 172 0.53 14.05 5.56
N LEU A 173 -0.17 12.93 5.39
CA LEU A 173 0.05 11.98 4.28
C LEU A 173 0.03 12.68 2.92
N MET A 174 -0.88 13.63 2.73
CA MET A 174 -1.01 14.36 1.47
C MET A 174 0.27 15.13 1.11
N HIS A 175 1.01 15.65 2.10
CA HIS A 175 2.27 16.33 1.85
C HIS A 175 3.27 15.41 1.18
N SER A 176 3.39 14.18 1.69
CA SER A 176 4.25 13.15 1.10
C SER A 176 3.74 12.77 -0.30
N LEU A 177 2.45 12.43 -0.46
CA LEU A 177 1.88 12.07 -1.77
C LEU A 177 2.07 13.17 -2.85
N GLU A 178 1.92 14.44 -2.48
CA GLU A 178 2.14 15.58 -3.38
C GLU A 178 3.62 15.75 -3.79
N ALA A 179 4.57 15.41 -2.91
CA ALA A 179 6.00 15.46 -3.22
C ALA A 179 6.37 14.51 -4.37
N TRP A 180 5.61 13.42 -4.55
CA TRP A 180 5.74 12.50 -5.67
C TRP A 180 4.70 12.72 -6.78
N ASP A 181 3.94 13.82 -6.80
CA ASP A 181 2.88 14.09 -7.81
C ASP A 181 1.83 12.97 -7.91
N PHE A 182 1.67 12.15 -6.85
CA PHE A 182 0.82 10.96 -6.84
C PHE A 182 -0.67 11.28 -7.07
N PRO A 183 -1.28 12.23 -6.32
CA PRO A 183 -2.70 12.53 -6.47
C PRO A 183 -3.04 13.01 -7.88
N LYS A 184 -2.13 13.77 -8.51
CA LYS A 184 -2.30 14.27 -9.87
C LYS A 184 -2.09 13.19 -10.92
N THR A 185 -1.06 12.36 -10.77
CA THR A 185 -0.74 11.29 -11.74
C THR A 185 -1.84 10.24 -11.80
N TYR A 186 -2.44 9.88 -10.65
CA TYR A 186 -3.43 8.80 -10.57
C TYR A 186 -4.89 9.26 -10.43
N GLU A 187 -5.17 10.57 -10.50
CA GLU A 187 -6.55 11.10 -10.51
C GLU A 187 -7.49 10.36 -11.48
N PRO A 188 -7.08 10.05 -12.74
CA PRO A 188 -7.96 9.40 -13.71
C PRO A 188 -8.51 8.06 -13.23
N TYR A 189 -7.75 7.34 -12.39
CA TYR A 189 -8.14 6.03 -11.89
C TYR A 189 -9.23 6.11 -10.83
N GLN A 190 -9.39 7.24 -10.13
CA GLN A 190 -10.38 7.44 -9.07
C GLN A 190 -10.42 6.25 -8.10
N MET A 191 -9.27 5.95 -7.48
CA MET A 191 -9.01 4.67 -6.81
C MET A 191 -10.01 4.33 -5.69
N GLY A 192 -10.65 5.32 -5.07
CA GLY A 192 -11.71 5.14 -4.07
C GLY A 192 -13.02 4.54 -4.64
N ARG A 193 -13.18 4.52 -5.96
CA ARG A 193 -14.29 3.85 -6.66
C ARG A 193 -14.00 2.38 -6.98
N LEU A 194 -12.75 1.94 -6.80
CA LEU A 194 -12.38 0.54 -6.96
C LEU A 194 -12.67 -0.21 -5.66
N ARG A 195 -12.87 -1.52 -5.78
CA ARG A 195 -13.12 -2.44 -4.68
C ARG A 195 -12.08 -3.56 -4.68
N LEU A 196 -11.64 -3.94 -3.49
CA LEU A 196 -10.73 -5.08 -3.30
C LEU A 196 -11.40 -6.39 -3.73
N ALA A 197 -10.83 -7.04 -4.75
CA ALA A 197 -11.24 -8.38 -5.20
C ALA A 197 -10.36 -9.46 -4.59
N ASN A 198 -9.04 -9.28 -4.71
CA ASN A 198 -8.07 -10.26 -4.25
C ASN A 198 -6.96 -9.62 -3.42
N LYS A 199 -6.52 -10.36 -2.40
CA LYS A 199 -5.36 -10.05 -1.57
C LYS A 199 -4.50 -11.30 -1.43
N PHE A 200 -3.24 -11.22 -1.84
CA PHE A 200 -2.29 -12.33 -1.76
C PHE A 200 -1.08 -11.89 -0.95
N ALA A 201 -0.56 -12.77 -0.10
CA ALA A 201 0.68 -12.54 0.62
C ALA A 201 1.68 -13.64 0.28
N MET A 202 2.94 -13.25 0.05
CA MET A 202 4.02 -14.17 -0.30
C MET A 202 5.27 -13.81 0.50
N GLU A 203 5.86 -14.78 1.20
CA GLU A 203 7.22 -14.66 1.70
C GLU A 203 8.20 -14.83 0.55
N ILE A 204 9.13 -13.89 0.42
CA ILE A 204 10.17 -13.88 -0.60
C ILE A 204 11.52 -14.04 0.10
N PRO A 205 12.35 -15.04 -0.27
CA PRO A 205 13.69 -15.22 0.27
C PRO A 205 14.67 -14.22 -0.36
N SER A 206 14.37 -12.93 -0.21
CA SER A 206 15.21 -11.82 -0.64
C SER A 206 15.03 -10.62 0.26
N ASN A 207 16.04 -9.73 0.26
CA ASN A 207 15.93 -8.40 0.83
C ASN A 207 14.69 -7.66 0.27
N TRP A 208 14.06 -6.85 1.10
CA TRP A 208 12.84 -6.11 0.76
C TRP A 208 13.01 -5.15 -0.42
N LYS A 209 14.22 -4.61 -0.63
CA LYS A 209 14.52 -3.65 -1.71
C LYS A 209 14.38 -4.27 -3.11
N PHE A 210 14.70 -5.56 -3.24
CA PHE A 210 14.76 -6.21 -4.56
C PHE A 210 13.42 -6.19 -5.31
N LEU A 211 12.27 -6.29 -4.63
CA LEU A 211 11.00 -6.27 -5.35
C LEU A 211 10.73 -4.88 -5.95
N ASN A 212 11.04 -3.81 -5.21
CA ASN A 212 10.90 -2.45 -5.71
C ASN A 212 11.89 -2.16 -6.85
N GLU A 213 13.14 -2.61 -6.72
CA GLU A 213 14.18 -2.47 -7.75
C GLU A 213 13.83 -3.26 -9.02
N ASN A 214 13.37 -4.51 -8.88
CA ASN A 214 12.96 -5.36 -10.00
C ASN A 214 11.82 -4.73 -10.82
N LEU A 215 10.89 -4.02 -10.17
CA LEU A 215 9.80 -3.34 -10.88
C LEU A 215 10.23 -2.04 -11.57
N THR A 216 11.36 -1.47 -11.14
CA THR A 216 12.00 -0.33 -11.79
C THR A 216 12.77 -0.77 -13.04
N ASP A 217 13.48 -1.90 -12.95
CA ASP A 217 14.26 -2.48 -14.04
C ASP A 217 13.36 -3.20 -15.04
N ILE A 218 12.88 -2.50 -16.06
CA ILE A 218 12.06 -3.11 -17.12
C ILE A 218 12.85 -3.99 -18.10
N TYR A 219 14.18 -4.00 -18.02
CA TYR A 219 15.02 -4.72 -18.98
C TYR A 219 14.83 -6.24 -18.86
N HIS A 220 14.46 -6.74 -17.67
CA HIS A 220 14.18 -8.16 -17.45
C HIS A 220 12.94 -8.65 -18.22
N ILE A 221 12.01 -7.77 -18.60
CA ILE A 221 10.72 -8.18 -19.21
C ILE A 221 10.93 -8.99 -20.48
N ALA A 222 11.83 -8.54 -21.36
CA ALA A 222 12.10 -9.20 -22.64
C ALA A 222 12.77 -10.57 -22.47
N VAL A 223 13.44 -10.82 -21.35
CA VAL A 223 14.21 -12.05 -21.09
C VAL A 223 13.42 -13.00 -20.19
N LEU A 224 13.07 -12.55 -18.99
CA LEU A 224 12.41 -13.36 -17.96
C LEU A 224 10.95 -13.66 -18.34
N HIS A 225 10.27 -12.71 -18.99
CA HIS A 225 8.86 -12.82 -19.35
C HIS A 225 8.63 -13.11 -20.84
N ALA A 226 9.66 -13.57 -21.55
CA ALA A 226 9.59 -13.90 -22.98
C ALA A 226 8.50 -14.92 -23.33
N ALA A 227 8.25 -15.90 -22.44
CA ALA A 227 7.25 -16.95 -22.61
C ALA A 227 5.88 -16.62 -21.97
N THR A 228 5.73 -15.45 -21.34
CA THR A 228 4.50 -15.04 -20.67
C THR A 228 3.94 -13.75 -21.29
N PHE A 229 3.98 -12.64 -20.57
CA PHE A 229 3.39 -11.37 -21.00
C PHE A 229 4.37 -10.46 -21.74
N GLY A 230 5.68 -10.77 -21.75
CA GLY A 230 6.72 -9.93 -22.35
C GLY A 230 6.42 -9.51 -23.79
N PRO A 231 5.96 -10.40 -24.70
CA PRO A 231 5.59 -10.01 -26.06
C PRO A 231 4.45 -8.98 -26.17
N ALA A 232 3.62 -8.82 -25.12
CA ALA A 232 2.54 -7.86 -25.06
C ALA A 232 2.95 -6.52 -24.41
N GLN A 233 4.19 -6.38 -23.94
CA GLN A 233 4.73 -5.18 -23.28
C GLN A 233 6.03 -4.69 -23.94
N PRO A 234 5.95 -3.97 -25.07
CA PRO A 234 7.12 -3.44 -25.75
C PRO A 234 7.81 -2.32 -24.94
N LEU A 235 9.15 -2.31 -24.93
CA LEU A 235 9.95 -1.35 -24.17
C LEU A 235 9.89 0.07 -24.77
N GLU A 236 9.62 0.20 -26.07
CA GLU A 236 9.58 1.47 -26.80
C GLU A 236 8.53 2.44 -26.24
N GLY A 237 7.48 1.91 -25.61
CA GLY A 237 6.41 2.70 -25.00
C GLY A 237 6.69 3.18 -23.58
N TYR A 238 7.82 2.79 -22.96
CA TYR A 238 8.11 3.13 -21.57
C TYR A 238 8.66 4.55 -21.41
N ARG A 239 8.03 5.32 -20.52
CA ARG A 239 8.46 6.67 -20.13
C ARG A 239 8.52 6.81 -18.62
N TYR A 240 9.55 7.46 -18.10
CA TYR A 240 9.80 7.58 -16.66
C TYR A 240 9.87 9.03 -16.19
N GLN A 241 9.26 9.27 -15.03
CA GLN A 241 9.48 10.45 -14.22
C GLN A 241 10.07 9.98 -12.88
N THR A 242 11.25 10.47 -12.54
CA THR A 242 11.94 10.12 -11.30
C THR A 242 11.76 11.20 -10.24
N PHE A 243 11.76 10.77 -8.99
CA PHE A 243 11.68 11.61 -7.80
C PHE A 243 12.73 11.13 -6.80
N ASP A 244 12.91 11.85 -5.70
CA ASP A 244 13.74 11.35 -4.61
C ASP A 244 13.12 10.05 -4.03
N GLY A 245 13.90 8.97 -4.08
CA GLY A 245 13.49 7.64 -3.61
C GLY A 245 12.37 6.93 -4.38
N GLY A 246 11.83 7.51 -5.48
CA GLY A 246 10.64 6.98 -6.15
C GLY A 246 10.57 7.30 -7.64
N TYR A 247 9.60 6.72 -8.34
CA TYR A 247 9.40 6.96 -9.76
C TYR A 247 7.96 6.68 -10.21
N HIS A 248 7.62 7.23 -11.38
CA HIS A 248 6.45 6.86 -12.17
C HIS A 248 6.88 6.45 -13.57
N GLY A 249 6.70 5.18 -13.91
CA GLY A 249 6.87 4.61 -15.24
C GLY A 249 5.52 4.44 -15.91
N ARG A 250 5.33 4.99 -17.10
CA ARG A 250 4.16 4.76 -17.96
C ARG A 250 4.57 3.81 -19.07
N PHE A 251 3.74 2.82 -19.38
CA PHE A 251 3.96 1.91 -20.50
C PHE A 251 2.68 1.66 -21.29
N THR A 252 2.75 1.54 -22.61
CA THR A 252 1.65 1.04 -23.44
C THR A 252 1.79 -0.48 -23.62
N GLY A 253 0.67 -1.17 -23.88
CA GLY A 253 0.71 -2.62 -24.08
C GLY A 253 -0.57 -3.34 -23.68
N GLY A 254 -0.55 -4.66 -23.88
CA GLY A 254 -1.61 -5.58 -23.48
C GLY A 254 -1.57 -5.89 -21.98
N THR A 255 -2.56 -6.67 -21.53
CA THR A 255 -2.72 -7.14 -20.15
C THR A 255 -1.75 -8.25 -19.78
N LEU A 256 -1.73 -8.64 -18.49
CA LEU A 256 -0.87 -9.73 -18.00
C LEU A 256 -1.50 -11.12 -18.17
N VAL A 257 -2.73 -11.21 -18.66
CA VAL A 257 -3.35 -12.49 -18.99
C VAL A 257 -2.81 -13.03 -20.32
N PRO A 258 -2.93 -14.34 -20.59
CA PRO A 258 -2.52 -14.91 -21.87
C PRO A 258 -3.10 -14.12 -23.06
N GLU A 259 -2.30 -13.96 -24.11
CA GLU A 259 -2.62 -13.15 -25.31
C GLU A 259 -2.72 -11.62 -25.07
N GLY A 260 -2.57 -11.13 -23.85
CA GLY A 260 -2.55 -9.69 -23.53
C GLY A 260 -3.89 -8.98 -23.73
N LYS A 261 -5.01 -9.70 -23.76
CA LYS A 261 -6.36 -9.15 -23.94
C LYS A 261 -7.06 -8.98 -22.59
N SER A 262 -7.70 -7.85 -22.34
CA SER A 262 -8.47 -7.68 -21.09
C SER A 262 -9.68 -8.61 -21.03
N LEU A 263 -9.92 -9.17 -19.84
CA LEU A 263 -11.11 -9.99 -19.55
C LEU A 263 -12.35 -9.16 -19.19
N PHE A 264 -12.15 -7.89 -18.83
CA PHE A 264 -13.20 -6.98 -18.37
C PHE A 264 -13.36 -5.72 -19.23
N GLY A 265 -12.38 -5.43 -20.09
CA GLY A 265 -12.29 -4.15 -20.79
C GLY A 265 -11.73 -3.05 -19.88
N PRO A 266 -11.60 -1.82 -20.39
CA PRO A 266 -11.08 -0.70 -19.62
C PRO A 266 -11.99 -0.32 -18.44
N ILE A 267 -11.38 0.24 -17.39
CA ILE A 267 -12.07 0.90 -16.29
C ILE A 267 -13.04 1.94 -16.89
N PRO A 268 -14.36 1.88 -16.59
CA PRO A 268 -15.37 2.58 -17.38
C PRO A 268 -15.23 4.12 -17.45
N TRP A 269 -14.62 4.73 -16.43
CA TRP A 269 -14.42 6.17 -16.34
C TRP A 269 -13.03 6.63 -16.73
N LEU A 270 -12.15 5.70 -17.09
CA LEU A 270 -10.78 6.02 -17.47
C LEU A 270 -10.80 6.72 -18.85
N PRO A 271 -10.02 7.80 -19.06
CA PRO A 271 -9.89 8.44 -20.37
C PRO A 271 -9.37 7.48 -21.44
N GLU A 272 -9.79 7.68 -22.69
CA GLU A 272 -9.44 6.80 -23.83
C GLU A 272 -7.92 6.69 -24.04
N GLU A 273 -7.17 7.76 -23.75
CA GLU A 273 -5.71 7.81 -23.85
C GLU A 273 -5.00 6.85 -22.87
N LEU A 274 -5.73 6.37 -21.86
CA LEU A 274 -5.27 5.42 -20.86
C LEU A 274 -5.86 4.02 -21.06
N HIS A 275 -6.59 3.74 -22.15
CA HIS A 275 -7.15 2.41 -22.47
C HIS A 275 -6.10 1.39 -22.99
N SER A 276 -4.82 1.64 -22.75
CA SER A 276 -3.73 0.73 -23.09
C SER A 276 -2.61 0.79 -22.05
N GLY A 277 -2.09 -0.38 -21.68
CA GLY A 277 -1.01 -0.56 -20.73
C GLY A 277 -1.36 -0.11 -19.30
N GLY A 278 -0.44 0.62 -18.67
CA GLY A 278 -0.64 1.12 -17.32
C GLY A 278 0.56 1.92 -16.82
N PHE A 279 0.68 2.02 -15.50
CA PHE A 279 1.85 2.54 -14.82
C PHE A 279 2.54 1.44 -14.02
N SER A 280 3.86 1.55 -13.88
CA SER A 280 4.70 0.90 -12.87
C SER A 280 5.29 2.02 -12.03
N SER A 281 5.10 2.03 -10.73
CA SER A 281 5.56 3.16 -9.91
C SER A 281 5.95 2.72 -8.52
N HIS A 282 6.91 3.41 -7.94
CA HIS A 282 7.32 3.19 -6.56
C HIS A 282 6.97 4.43 -5.74
N LEU A 283 6.09 4.23 -4.76
CA LEU A 283 5.85 5.18 -3.68
C LEU A 283 6.65 4.68 -2.48
N PRO A 284 7.76 5.32 -2.15
CA PRO A 284 8.61 4.85 -1.06
C PRO A 284 7.88 4.92 0.29
N PRO A 285 8.27 4.07 1.24
CA PRO A 285 9.29 3.03 1.09
C PRO A 285 8.72 1.69 0.65
N ASN A 286 7.44 1.43 0.89
CA ASN A 286 6.92 0.06 0.88
C ASN A 286 5.96 -0.23 -0.26
N VAL A 287 5.70 0.69 -1.20
CA VAL A 287 4.61 0.51 -2.18
C VAL A 287 5.11 0.38 -3.61
N ALA A 288 4.70 -0.70 -4.27
CA ALA A 288 4.73 -0.86 -5.71
C ALA A 288 3.33 -0.64 -6.27
N TRP A 289 3.17 0.34 -7.15
CA TRP A 289 1.89 0.78 -7.67
C TRP A 289 1.77 0.43 -9.16
N PHE A 290 0.86 -0.46 -9.49
CA PHE A 290 0.67 -1.03 -10.83
C PHE A 290 -0.77 -0.85 -11.36
N PRO A 291 -1.23 0.40 -11.54
CA PRO A 291 -2.55 0.64 -12.09
C PRO A 291 -2.53 0.39 -13.60
N ARG A 292 -3.44 -0.48 -14.05
CA ARG A 292 -3.61 -0.85 -15.45
C ARG A 292 -4.93 -0.33 -15.95
N PHE A 293 -5.08 -0.27 -17.28
CA PHE A 293 -6.27 0.28 -17.88
C PHE A 293 -7.57 -0.44 -17.49
N ASP A 294 -7.50 -1.71 -17.08
CA ASP A 294 -8.63 -2.59 -16.81
C ASP A 294 -8.83 -2.95 -15.32
N TYR A 295 -7.75 -2.96 -14.54
CA TYR A 295 -7.78 -3.15 -13.08
C TYR A 295 -6.56 -2.49 -12.44
N VAL A 296 -6.54 -2.38 -11.11
CA VAL A 296 -5.40 -1.80 -10.39
C VAL A 296 -4.77 -2.87 -9.50
N SER A 297 -3.46 -3.07 -9.66
CA SER A 297 -2.67 -3.91 -8.76
C SER A 297 -1.72 -3.07 -7.93
N ILE A 298 -1.62 -3.37 -6.64
CA ILE A 298 -0.73 -2.66 -5.72
C ILE A 298 -0.02 -3.72 -4.88
N GLY A 299 1.30 -3.65 -4.83
CA GLY A 299 2.14 -4.45 -3.95
C GLY A 299 2.62 -3.63 -2.77
N THR A 300 2.71 -4.24 -1.60
CA THR A 300 3.47 -3.71 -0.46
C THR A 300 4.58 -4.65 -0.06
N ASN A 301 5.76 -4.11 0.25
CA ASN A 301 6.96 -4.87 0.56
C ASN A 301 7.44 -4.62 1.98
N TRP A 302 7.57 -5.69 2.76
CA TRP A 302 7.83 -5.63 4.19
C TRP A 302 9.09 -6.40 4.55
N PRO A 303 10.07 -5.76 5.22
CA PRO A 303 11.25 -6.46 5.69
C PRO A 303 10.92 -7.42 6.84
N ILE A 304 11.47 -8.64 6.81
CA ILE A 304 11.48 -9.60 7.93
C ILE A 304 12.89 -9.76 8.49
N SER A 305 13.86 -10.00 7.60
CA SER A 305 15.30 -10.08 7.88
C SER A 305 16.06 -9.55 6.66
N ALA A 306 17.40 -9.46 6.73
CA ALA A 306 18.18 -8.93 5.61
C ALA A 306 17.98 -9.76 4.33
N ASP A 307 17.66 -11.05 4.47
CA ASP A 307 17.45 -12.02 3.39
C ASP A 307 16.01 -12.49 3.21
N LYS A 308 15.04 -11.92 3.94
CA LYS A 308 13.62 -12.30 3.83
C LYS A 308 12.70 -11.09 3.88
N SER A 309 11.69 -11.11 3.02
CA SER A 309 10.63 -10.10 2.99
C SER A 309 9.25 -10.74 2.76
N VAL A 310 8.20 -9.96 2.98
CA VAL A 310 6.82 -10.31 2.59
C VAL A 310 6.32 -9.28 1.61
N SER A 311 5.82 -9.78 0.48
CA SER A 311 5.04 -8.98 -0.47
C SER A 311 3.56 -9.24 -0.27
N ILE A 312 2.75 -8.20 -0.16
CA ILE A 312 1.28 -8.27 -0.16
C ILE A 312 0.74 -7.56 -1.38
N THR A 313 0.05 -8.29 -2.25
CA THR A 313 -0.55 -7.76 -3.48
C THR A 313 -2.06 -7.63 -3.33
N TYR A 314 -2.57 -6.45 -3.65
CA TYR A 314 -3.98 -6.10 -3.74
C TYR A 314 -4.38 -5.99 -5.21
N GLN A 315 -5.52 -6.55 -5.58
CA GLN A 315 -6.13 -6.36 -6.88
C GLN A 315 -7.49 -5.71 -6.72
N LEU A 316 -7.67 -4.55 -7.36
CA LEU A 316 -8.84 -3.71 -7.25
C LEU A 316 -9.53 -3.59 -8.60
N PHE A 317 -10.85 -3.72 -8.60
CA PHE A 317 -11.69 -3.63 -9.79
C PHE A 317 -12.80 -2.61 -9.61
N PRO A 318 -13.35 -2.04 -10.70
CA PRO A 318 -14.59 -1.29 -10.66
C PRO A 318 -15.71 -2.07 -9.97
N GLU A 319 -16.47 -1.41 -9.10
CA GLU A 319 -17.56 -2.03 -8.33
C GLU A 319 -18.58 -2.77 -9.22
N ASP A 320 -18.89 -2.22 -10.40
CA ASP A 320 -19.82 -2.83 -11.35
C ASP A 320 -19.33 -4.20 -11.89
N HIS A 321 -18.03 -4.46 -11.90
CA HIS A 321 -17.48 -5.75 -12.35
C HIS A 321 -17.88 -6.90 -11.41
N PHE A 322 -18.04 -6.64 -10.11
CA PHE A 322 -18.39 -7.67 -9.12
C PHE A 322 -19.78 -8.29 -9.35
N SER A 323 -20.64 -7.61 -10.12
CA SER A 323 -21.97 -8.10 -10.49
C SER A 323 -21.96 -9.02 -11.71
N GLN A 324 -20.83 -9.16 -12.42
CA GLN A 324 -20.73 -10.04 -13.59
C GLN A 324 -20.77 -11.52 -13.13
N PRO A 325 -21.58 -12.39 -13.76
CA PRO A 325 -21.72 -13.79 -13.33
C PRO A 325 -20.41 -14.58 -13.31
N ASP A 326 -19.46 -14.24 -14.17
CA ASP A 326 -18.16 -14.88 -14.33
C ASP A 326 -17.00 -14.10 -13.66
N PHE A 327 -17.30 -13.09 -12.83
CA PHE A 327 -16.30 -12.25 -12.19
C PHE A 327 -15.26 -13.07 -11.40
N LYS A 328 -15.71 -14.00 -10.55
CA LYS A 328 -14.82 -14.82 -9.69
C LYS A 328 -13.88 -15.75 -10.46
N GLU A 329 -14.22 -16.10 -11.69
CA GLU A 329 -13.36 -16.94 -12.54
C GLU A 329 -12.32 -16.10 -13.29
N LYS A 330 -12.71 -14.86 -13.66
CA LYS A 330 -11.88 -13.94 -14.42
C LYS A 330 -10.92 -13.09 -13.56
N ALA A 331 -11.36 -12.68 -12.37
CA ALA A 331 -10.61 -11.85 -11.43
C ALA A 331 -9.66 -12.69 -10.60
#